data_AF-A0A2V8LAX0-F1
#
_entry.id   AF-A0A2V8LAX0-F1
#
_cell.length_a   1.000
_cell.length_b   1.000
_cell.length_c   1.000
_cell.angle_alpha   90.00
_cell.angle_beta   90.00
_cell.angle_gamma   90.00
#
_symmetry.space_group_name_H-M   'P 1'
#
loop_
_entity.id
_entity.type
_entity.pdbx_description
1 polymer ?
#
loop_
_entity_poly.entity_id
_entity_poly.type
_entity_poly.pdbx_seq_one_letter_code
_entity_poly.pdbx_strand_id
1 'polypeptide(L)'
;RAAGSQRLGQQSLPAVSYADGPMTFTILFDPKTHLPAAVRTRDDDNINGDSNFDLVLTDWKPVGRVQLAHSLSYRVNEVEVARLTYREVSANPAIAADMFSVPEAVKAAAKPPATGNVPYQWVLRRLFLTRFTDSDNIIVPNGGGLKLVELAPNVQHVQGGTANNLIVAMKDHLVIFDAPYGELQSRWVIDAAKAKYPGKPIRYLVLTHHHMDHTGGMRTYVAEGAKVIVPTPDKAYFERDVKAPRTFVPDDLQRKPRGTEIIEVKDQMTLKDDTAEIRLYNIQNPHVQGFLLAHVTMGNILYVTDLISPRGPIDRSEATAAVGEALRKYAITGATIAGGHGALAKQADIGPALAARQ
;
A
#
# COMPACT_ATOMS: atom_id res chain seq x y z
N ARG A 1 -12.52 -21.73 -23.30
CA ARG A 1 -12.28 -23.15 -22.94
C ARG A 1 -12.97 -23.47 -21.63
N ALA A 2 -13.40 -24.71 -21.39
CA ALA A 2 -13.92 -25.10 -20.07
C ALA A 2 -12.84 -24.91 -19.00
N ALA A 3 -13.21 -24.38 -17.83
CA ALA A 3 -12.29 -24.09 -16.72
C ALA A 3 -12.52 -24.99 -15.49
N GLY A 4 -13.38 -26.01 -15.64
CA GLY A 4 -13.92 -26.77 -14.51
C GLY A 4 -14.80 -25.90 -13.60
N SER A 5 -15.26 -26.48 -12.50
CA SER A 5 -15.99 -25.70 -11.49
C SER A 5 -15.02 -24.87 -10.64
N GLN A 6 -15.41 -23.64 -10.35
CA GLN A 6 -14.62 -22.67 -9.60
C GLN A 6 -15.36 -22.25 -8.33
N ARG A 7 -14.61 -22.03 -7.24
CA ARG A 7 -15.21 -21.57 -5.98
C ARG A 7 -15.49 -20.07 -6.01
N LEU A 8 -16.66 -19.68 -5.53
CA LEU A 8 -17.03 -18.29 -5.21
C LEU A 8 -17.71 -18.31 -3.82
N GLY A 9 -16.97 -17.88 -2.80
CA GLY A 9 -17.34 -18.14 -1.40
C GLY A 9 -17.54 -19.64 -1.18
N GLN A 10 -18.71 -20.02 -0.64
CA GLN A 10 -19.06 -21.42 -0.38
C GLN A 10 -19.59 -22.17 -1.61
N GLN A 11 -19.87 -21.49 -2.71
CA GLN A 11 -20.45 -22.09 -3.91
C GLN A 11 -19.36 -22.64 -4.85
N SER A 12 -19.70 -23.69 -5.58
CA SER A 12 -18.91 -24.23 -6.69
C SER A 12 -19.70 -24.03 -7.98
N LEU A 13 -19.20 -23.17 -8.87
CA LEU A 13 -19.92 -22.73 -10.06
C LEU A 13 -19.22 -23.20 -11.34
N PRO A 14 -19.97 -23.62 -12.38
CA PRO A 14 -19.37 -23.92 -13.68
C PRO A 14 -18.70 -22.67 -14.24
N ALA A 15 -17.54 -22.85 -14.88
CA ALA A 15 -16.78 -21.73 -15.41
C ALA A 15 -16.17 -21.99 -16.79
N VAL A 16 -15.97 -20.90 -17.52
CA VAL A 16 -15.20 -20.87 -18.78
C VAL A 16 -14.03 -19.91 -18.64
N SER A 17 -12.90 -20.28 -19.22
CA SER A 17 -11.76 -19.38 -19.36
C SER A 17 -11.73 -18.78 -20.77
N TYR A 18 -11.49 -17.47 -20.82
CA TYR A 18 -11.25 -16.67 -22.01
C TYR A 18 -9.87 -16.03 -21.88
N ALA A 19 -9.02 -16.18 -22.89
CA ALA A 19 -7.69 -15.59 -22.91
C ALA A 19 -7.69 -14.37 -23.85
N ASP A 20 -7.15 -13.26 -23.38
CA ASP A 20 -6.95 -12.02 -24.13
C ASP A 20 -5.52 -11.54 -23.90
N GLY A 21 -4.66 -11.75 -24.90
CA GLY A 21 -3.21 -11.56 -24.76
C GLY A 21 -2.63 -12.37 -23.58
N PRO A 22 -1.87 -11.74 -22.66
CA PRO A 22 -1.30 -12.43 -21.50
C PRO A 22 -2.32 -12.66 -20.37
N MET A 23 -3.53 -12.10 -20.47
CA MET A 23 -4.51 -12.16 -19.40
C MET A 23 -5.52 -13.30 -19.64
N THR A 24 -5.83 -14.04 -18.57
CA THR A 24 -6.90 -15.04 -18.59
C THR A 24 -8.03 -14.58 -17.68
N PHE A 25 -9.21 -14.44 -18.26
CA PHE A 25 -10.46 -14.23 -17.55
C PHE A 25 -11.14 -15.57 -17.32
N THR A 26 -11.59 -15.82 -16.10
CA THR A 26 -12.42 -16.98 -15.76
C THR A 26 -13.81 -16.48 -15.39
N ILE A 27 -14.81 -16.83 -16.19
CA ILE A 27 -16.19 -16.39 -16.00
C ILE A 27 -16.95 -17.53 -15.35
N LEU A 28 -17.48 -17.27 -14.16
CA LEU A 28 -18.28 -18.20 -13.36
C LEU A 28 -19.76 -17.92 -13.63
N PHE A 29 -20.55 -18.95 -13.87
CA PHE A 29 -21.98 -18.82 -14.19
C PHE A 29 -22.87 -19.36 -13.09
N ASP A 30 -23.96 -18.65 -12.81
CA ASP A 30 -25.04 -19.17 -11.98
C ASP A 30 -25.76 -20.30 -12.75
N PRO A 31 -25.82 -21.53 -12.22
CA PRO A 31 -26.43 -22.66 -12.92
C PRO A 31 -27.95 -22.53 -13.10
N LYS A 32 -28.63 -21.65 -12.35
CA LYS A 32 -30.08 -21.43 -12.44
C LYS A 32 -30.44 -20.37 -13.47
N THR A 33 -29.73 -19.24 -13.46
CA THR A 33 -30.03 -18.11 -14.36
C THR A 33 -29.23 -18.13 -15.65
N HIS A 34 -28.15 -18.92 -15.68
CA HIS A 34 -27.14 -18.93 -16.74
C HIS A 34 -26.44 -17.58 -16.97
N LEU A 35 -26.62 -16.62 -16.06
CA LEU A 35 -25.95 -15.34 -16.09
C LEU A 35 -24.58 -15.42 -15.39
N PRO A 36 -23.62 -14.58 -15.77
CA PRO A 36 -22.35 -14.47 -15.05
C PRO A 36 -22.58 -14.13 -13.58
N ALA A 37 -22.07 -14.97 -12.68
CA ALA A 37 -22.04 -14.71 -11.24
C ALA A 37 -20.77 -13.92 -10.87
N ALA A 38 -19.65 -14.21 -11.52
CA ALA A 38 -18.40 -13.47 -11.35
C ALA A 38 -17.51 -13.53 -12.60
N VAL A 39 -16.70 -12.49 -12.80
CA VAL A 39 -15.57 -12.49 -13.73
C VAL A 39 -14.29 -12.40 -12.89
N ARG A 40 -13.43 -13.40 -13.03
CA ARG A 40 -12.20 -13.57 -12.23
C ARG A 40 -10.96 -13.36 -13.08
N THR A 41 -10.02 -12.59 -12.56
CA THR A 41 -8.61 -12.61 -12.97
C THR A 41 -7.74 -13.13 -11.81
N ARG A 42 -6.49 -13.50 -12.12
CA ARG A 42 -5.48 -13.83 -11.11
C ARG A 42 -4.57 -12.63 -10.94
N ASP A 43 -4.16 -12.39 -9.71
CA ASP A 43 -3.43 -11.18 -9.34
C ASP A 43 -2.26 -11.51 -8.40
N ASP A 44 -1.19 -10.72 -8.50
CA ASP A 44 -0.09 -10.70 -7.53
C ASP A 44 -0.39 -9.55 -6.57
N ASP A 45 -1.08 -9.86 -5.48
CA ASP A 45 -1.39 -8.91 -4.44
C ASP A 45 -0.16 -8.70 -3.55
N ASN A 46 0.20 -7.44 -3.28
CA ASN A 46 1.41 -7.13 -2.53
C ASN A 46 1.35 -7.53 -1.05
N ILE A 47 0.20 -7.95 -0.53
CA ILE A 47 0.06 -8.56 0.80
C ILE A 47 -0.35 -10.03 0.69
N ASN A 48 -1.38 -10.32 -0.11
CA ASN A 48 -1.99 -11.64 -0.14
C ASN A 48 -1.31 -12.60 -1.12
N GLY A 49 -0.33 -12.13 -1.90
CA GLY A 49 0.31 -12.91 -2.97
C GLY A 49 -0.69 -13.34 -4.03
N ASP A 50 -0.60 -14.60 -4.45
CA ASP A 50 -1.42 -15.21 -5.49
C ASP A 50 -2.93 -15.15 -5.17
N SER A 51 -3.61 -14.15 -5.68
CA SER A 51 -4.99 -13.83 -5.30
C SER A 51 -5.97 -14.01 -6.45
N ASN A 52 -7.22 -14.31 -6.10
CA ASN A 52 -8.34 -14.07 -7.02
C ASN A 52 -8.69 -12.59 -7.00
N PHE A 53 -8.87 -11.99 -8.16
CA PHE A 53 -9.52 -10.69 -8.28
C PHE A 53 -10.85 -10.88 -8.98
N ASP A 54 -11.93 -10.80 -8.22
CA ASP A 54 -13.28 -11.13 -8.66
C ASP A 54 -14.12 -9.87 -8.82
N LEU A 55 -14.72 -9.69 -9.99
CA LEU A 55 -15.89 -8.85 -10.19
C LEU A 55 -17.14 -9.71 -10.01
N VAL A 56 -17.78 -9.60 -8.85
CA VAL A 56 -19.03 -10.30 -8.51
C VAL A 56 -20.23 -9.49 -8.98
N LEU A 57 -21.11 -10.14 -9.74
CA LEU A 57 -22.22 -9.51 -10.47
C LEU A 57 -23.56 -9.96 -9.88
N THR A 58 -24.33 -9.00 -9.40
CA THR A 58 -25.64 -9.24 -8.79
C THR A 58 -26.66 -8.19 -9.26
N ASP A 59 -27.93 -8.39 -8.89
CA ASP A 59 -29.03 -7.51 -9.26
C ASP A 59 -29.18 -7.36 -10.79
N TRP A 60 -29.30 -8.50 -11.48
CA TRP A 60 -29.49 -8.55 -12.92
C TRP A 60 -30.88 -8.03 -13.31
N LYS A 61 -30.94 -7.04 -14.21
CA LYS A 61 -32.17 -6.44 -14.70
C LYS A 61 -32.18 -6.35 -16.23
N PRO A 62 -33.37 -6.41 -16.86
CA PRO A 62 -33.49 -6.13 -18.27
C PRO A 62 -33.16 -4.67 -18.58
N VAL A 63 -32.25 -4.45 -19.52
CA VAL A 63 -31.89 -3.13 -20.07
C VAL A 63 -31.97 -3.23 -21.59
N GLY A 64 -33.07 -2.76 -22.16
CA GLY A 64 -33.37 -2.97 -23.58
C GLY A 64 -33.52 -4.45 -23.91
N ARG A 65 -32.61 -5.00 -24.73
CA ARG A 65 -32.62 -6.41 -25.18
C ARG A 65 -31.66 -7.33 -24.43
N VAL A 66 -30.94 -6.81 -23.42
CA VAL A 66 -29.93 -7.57 -22.67
C VAL A 66 -30.24 -7.55 -21.18
N GLN A 67 -29.67 -8.51 -20.45
CA GLN A 67 -29.60 -8.45 -18.99
C GLN A 67 -28.32 -7.71 -18.61
N LEU A 68 -28.40 -6.84 -17.61
CA LEU A 68 -27.25 -6.13 -17.06
C LEU A 68 -27.24 -6.25 -15.54
N ALA A 69 -26.07 -6.50 -14.94
CA ALA A 69 -25.90 -6.45 -13.51
C ALA A 69 -25.90 -5.00 -13.01
N HIS A 70 -26.73 -4.68 -12.03
CA HIS A 70 -26.77 -3.34 -11.42
C HIS A 70 -25.90 -3.23 -10.17
N SER A 71 -25.38 -4.34 -9.65
CA SER A 71 -24.51 -4.36 -8.47
C SER A 71 -23.21 -5.10 -8.80
N LEU A 72 -22.10 -4.36 -8.77
CA LEU A 72 -20.76 -4.80 -9.13
C LEU A 72 -19.88 -4.71 -7.88
N SER A 73 -19.46 -5.87 -7.36
CA SER A 73 -18.61 -5.98 -6.18
C SER A 73 -17.21 -6.46 -6.60
N TYR A 74 -16.21 -5.61 -6.45
CA TYR A 74 -14.81 -5.95 -6.69
C TYR A 74 -14.23 -6.56 -5.43
N ARG A 75 -13.61 -7.73 -5.55
CA ARG A 75 -13.07 -8.48 -4.41
C ARG A 75 -11.65 -8.94 -4.68
N VAL A 76 -10.80 -8.81 -3.67
CA VAL A 76 -9.52 -9.53 -3.60
C VAL A 76 -9.74 -10.73 -2.70
N ASN A 77 -9.63 -11.93 -3.27
CA ASN A 77 -10.12 -13.16 -2.68
C ASN A 77 -11.59 -13.00 -2.26
N GLU A 78 -11.91 -13.15 -0.98
CA GLU A 78 -13.29 -13.04 -0.47
C GLU A 78 -13.61 -11.65 0.10
N VAL A 79 -12.64 -10.73 0.13
CA VAL A 79 -12.79 -9.40 0.71
C VAL A 79 -13.26 -8.41 -0.34
N GLU A 80 -14.42 -7.78 -0.12
CA GLU A 80 -14.89 -6.68 -0.97
C GLU A 80 -14.05 -5.43 -0.76
N VAL A 81 -13.42 -4.95 -1.84
CA VAL A 81 -12.54 -3.77 -1.84
C VAL A 81 -13.19 -2.56 -2.49
N ALA A 82 -14.20 -2.78 -3.34
CA ALA A 82 -15.01 -1.70 -3.91
C ALA A 82 -16.38 -2.22 -4.34
N ARG A 83 -17.39 -1.36 -4.29
CA ARG A 83 -18.73 -1.64 -4.82
C ARG A 83 -19.21 -0.50 -5.69
N LEU A 84 -19.73 -0.85 -6.87
CA LEU A 84 -20.38 0.06 -7.79
C LEU A 84 -21.84 -0.38 -7.99
N THR A 85 -22.76 0.58 -7.86
CA THR A 85 -24.19 0.35 -8.06
C THR A 85 -24.70 1.22 -9.20
N TYR A 86 -25.27 0.61 -10.23
CA TYR A 86 -25.96 1.31 -11.30
C TYR A 86 -27.40 1.62 -10.89
N ARG A 87 -27.69 2.91 -10.72
CA ARG A 87 -29.05 3.39 -10.37
C ARG A 87 -29.96 3.43 -11.59
N GLU A 88 -29.43 3.91 -12.71
CA GLU A 88 -30.15 4.04 -13.96
C GLU A 88 -29.23 3.62 -15.10
N VAL A 89 -29.77 2.83 -16.03
CA VAL A 89 -29.04 2.43 -17.24
C VAL A 89 -29.98 2.51 -18.42
N SER A 90 -29.57 3.29 -19.42
CA SER A 90 -30.30 3.47 -20.66
C SER A 90 -29.61 2.68 -21.77
N ALA A 91 -30.36 1.82 -22.45
CA ALA A 91 -29.87 1.09 -23.61
C ALA A 91 -29.90 2.02 -24.84
N ASN A 92 -28.76 2.17 -25.52
CA ASN A 92 -28.61 2.95 -26.75
C ASN A 92 -29.18 4.39 -26.66
N PRO A 93 -28.78 5.20 -25.65
CA PRO A 93 -29.22 6.58 -25.59
C PRO A 93 -28.72 7.34 -26.83
N ALA A 94 -29.52 8.28 -27.32
CA ALA A 94 -29.02 9.24 -28.30
C ALA A 94 -27.94 10.11 -27.64
N ILE A 95 -26.71 9.97 -28.12
CA ILE A 95 -25.57 10.79 -27.68
C ILE A 95 -25.31 11.84 -28.75
N ALA A 96 -25.13 13.10 -28.34
CA ALA A 96 -24.79 14.17 -29.26
C ALA A 96 -23.48 13.84 -29.99
N ALA A 97 -23.41 14.14 -31.29
CA ALA A 97 -22.25 13.78 -32.12
C ALA A 97 -20.94 14.40 -31.62
N ASP A 98 -21.04 15.50 -30.90
CA ASP A 98 -19.93 16.24 -30.31
C ASP A 98 -19.71 15.98 -28.81
N MET A 99 -20.48 15.07 -28.17
CA MET A 99 -20.35 14.78 -26.73
C MET A 99 -18.92 14.38 -26.33
N PHE A 100 -18.21 13.68 -27.22
CA PHE A 100 -16.82 13.26 -27.01
C PHE A 100 -15.83 14.05 -27.87
N SER A 101 -16.25 15.19 -28.44
CA SER A 101 -15.33 16.10 -29.14
C SER A 101 -14.32 16.66 -28.15
N VAL A 102 -13.07 16.27 -28.32
CA VAL A 102 -11.96 16.78 -27.52
C VAL A 102 -11.68 18.24 -27.92
N PRO A 103 -11.64 19.20 -26.98
CA PRO A 103 -11.31 20.59 -27.30
C PRO A 103 -9.95 20.74 -27.98
N GLU A 104 -9.82 21.65 -28.95
CA GLU A 104 -8.56 21.83 -29.70
C GLU A 104 -7.35 22.15 -28.82
N ALA A 105 -7.55 22.91 -27.73
CA ALA A 105 -6.49 23.18 -26.77
C ALA A 105 -5.97 21.90 -26.09
N VAL A 106 -6.83 20.90 -25.85
CA VAL A 106 -6.44 19.61 -25.27
C VAL A 106 -5.73 18.74 -26.32
N LYS A 107 -6.23 18.72 -27.56
CA LYS A 107 -5.57 18.00 -28.67
C LYS A 107 -4.18 18.55 -28.95
N ALA A 108 -4.02 19.87 -28.99
CA ALA A 108 -2.74 20.53 -29.25
C ALA A 108 -1.69 20.24 -28.17
N ALA A 109 -2.11 19.93 -26.94
CA ALA A 109 -1.25 19.57 -25.83
C ALA A 109 -1.10 18.05 -25.62
N ALA A 110 -1.80 17.23 -26.42
CA ALA A 110 -1.82 15.79 -26.23
C ALA A 110 -0.47 15.17 -26.61
N LYS A 111 0.03 14.29 -25.73
CA LYS A 111 1.19 13.44 -26.06
C LYS A 111 0.80 12.42 -27.14
N PRO A 112 1.77 11.91 -27.93
CA PRO A 112 1.51 10.83 -28.87
C PRO A 112 0.77 9.65 -28.21
N PRO A 113 -0.08 8.92 -28.96
CA PRO A 113 -0.78 7.75 -28.43
C PRO A 113 0.21 6.76 -27.80
N ALA A 114 -0.19 6.13 -26.70
CA ALA A 114 0.57 5.04 -26.12
C ALA A 114 0.75 3.93 -27.16
N THR A 115 2.00 3.50 -27.39
CA THR A 115 2.34 2.50 -28.42
C THR A 115 2.30 1.06 -27.90
N GLY A 116 1.82 0.84 -26.68
CA GLY A 116 1.76 -0.47 -26.04
C GLY A 116 0.50 -0.69 -25.21
N ASN A 117 0.30 -1.93 -24.77
CA ASN A 117 -0.82 -2.29 -23.90
C ASN A 117 -0.72 -1.51 -22.58
N VAL A 118 -1.71 -0.66 -22.31
CA VAL A 118 -1.87 -0.01 -21.00
C VAL A 118 -2.63 -1.00 -20.11
N PRO A 119 -2.02 -1.57 -19.06
CA PRO A 119 -2.73 -2.50 -18.17
C PRO A 119 -3.74 -1.71 -17.32
N TYR A 120 -4.98 -1.61 -17.78
CA TYR A 120 -6.03 -0.80 -17.15
C TYR A 120 -6.34 -1.17 -15.68
N GLN A 121 -6.19 -2.44 -15.28
CA GLN A 121 -6.35 -2.83 -13.86
C GLN A 121 -5.24 -2.24 -12.97
N TRP A 122 -4.05 -2.05 -13.51
CA TRP A 122 -2.91 -1.47 -12.79
C TRP A 122 -3.11 0.04 -12.52
N VAL A 123 -3.82 0.74 -13.39
CA VAL A 123 -4.15 2.17 -13.22
C VAL A 123 -5.12 2.38 -12.05
N LEU A 124 -6.12 1.50 -11.89
CA LEU A 124 -7.07 1.57 -10.78
C LEU A 124 -6.37 1.36 -9.43
N ARG A 125 -5.46 0.39 -9.33
CA ARG A 125 -4.67 0.19 -8.10
C ARG A 125 -3.74 1.36 -7.80
N ARG A 126 -3.15 2.01 -8.82
CA ARG A 126 -2.31 3.20 -8.62
C ARG A 126 -3.08 4.34 -7.96
N LEU A 127 -4.36 4.53 -8.30
CA LEU A 127 -5.21 5.55 -7.68
C LEU A 127 -5.35 5.33 -6.16
N PHE A 128 -5.56 4.08 -5.73
CA PHE A 128 -5.71 3.75 -4.30
C PHE A 128 -4.37 3.62 -3.55
N LEU A 129 -3.28 3.33 -4.26
CA LEU A 129 -1.92 3.23 -3.69
C LEU A 129 -1.18 4.57 -3.63
N THR A 130 -1.87 5.67 -3.92
CA THR A 130 -1.29 7.03 -4.04
C THR A 130 -0.09 7.11 -4.98
N ARG A 131 -0.03 6.22 -5.99
CA ARG A 131 1.06 6.19 -6.98
C ARG A 131 0.85 7.26 -8.06
N PHE A 132 1.92 7.59 -8.76
CA PHE A 132 1.88 8.51 -9.90
C PHE A 132 1.03 7.91 -11.03
N THR A 133 -0.10 8.55 -11.31
CA THR A 133 -1.07 8.14 -12.34
C THR A 133 -0.69 8.64 -13.74
N ASP A 134 0.24 9.58 -13.81
CA ASP A 134 0.76 10.26 -15.00
C ASP A 134 2.21 9.87 -15.35
N SER A 135 2.72 8.79 -14.74
CA SER A 135 4.09 8.31 -14.86
C SER A 135 4.13 6.85 -15.30
N ASP A 136 4.99 6.52 -16.26
CA ASP A 136 5.22 5.10 -16.61
C ASP A 136 6.05 4.39 -15.52
N ASN A 137 6.82 5.15 -14.75
CA ASN A 137 7.56 4.62 -13.61
C ASN A 137 6.61 4.05 -12.56
N ILE A 138 7.02 2.94 -11.94
CA ILE A 138 6.16 2.15 -11.05
C ILE A 138 6.03 2.78 -9.65
N ILE A 139 7.10 3.39 -9.14
CA ILE A 139 7.22 3.83 -7.74
C ILE A 139 7.75 5.27 -7.57
N VAL A 140 8.16 5.94 -8.65
CA VAL A 140 8.75 7.29 -8.64
C VAL A 140 8.11 8.18 -9.72
N PRO A 141 8.16 9.52 -9.61
CA PRO A 141 7.62 10.38 -10.66
C PRO A 141 8.54 10.37 -11.88
N ASN A 142 8.06 10.88 -13.01
CA ASN A 142 8.89 11.08 -14.20
C ASN A 142 10.08 12.01 -13.86
N GLY A 143 11.30 11.60 -14.23
CA GLY A 143 12.53 12.33 -13.89
C GLY A 143 12.92 12.31 -12.41
N GLY A 144 12.15 11.61 -11.56
CA GLY A 144 12.44 11.42 -10.15
C GLY A 144 13.21 10.13 -9.87
N GLY A 145 13.60 9.95 -8.61
CA GLY A 145 14.28 8.78 -8.13
C GLY A 145 14.29 8.73 -6.61
N LEU A 146 14.48 7.53 -6.07
CA LEU A 146 14.68 7.35 -4.64
C LEU A 146 16.05 7.93 -4.23
N LYS A 147 16.12 8.52 -3.04
CA LYS A 147 17.34 9.10 -2.48
C LYS A 147 17.38 8.99 -0.96
N LEU A 148 18.58 8.92 -0.40
CA LEU A 148 18.81 9.05 1.03
C LEU A 148 18.93 10.53 1.41
N VAL A 149 18.11 10.97 2.37
CA VAL A 149 18.21 12.29 2.99
C VAL A 149 18.59 12.10 4.45
N GLU A 150 19.77 12.59 4.83
CA GLU A 150 20.24 12.50 6.21
C GLU A 150 19.47 13.49 7.09
N LEU A 151 18.82 12.98 8.14
CA LEU A 151 18.07 13.80 9.10
C LEU A 151 18.86 14.12 10.37
N ALA A 152 19.74 13.19 10.74
CA ALA A 152 20.66 13.25 11.86
C ALA A 152 21.78 12.23 11.61
N PRO A 153 22.88 12.26 12.39
CA PRO A 153 23.86 11.16 12.35
C PRO A 153 23.14 9.82 12.46
N ASN A 154 23.47 8.87 11.58
CA ASN A 154 22.89 7.53 11.53
C ASN A 154 21.39 7.44 11.22
N VAL A 155 20.70 8.53 10.89
CA VAL A 155 19.26 8.53 10.55
C VAL A 155 19.05 9.02 9.13
N GLN A 156 18.54 8.15 8.26
CA GLN A 156 18.24 8.47 6.85
C GLN A 156 16.76 8.36 6.59
N HIS A 157 16.22 9.33 5.85
CA HIS A 157 14.90 9.30 5.28
C HIS A 157 15.02 8.94 3.80
N VAL A 158 14.40 7.84 3.39
CA VAL A 158 14.31 7.49 1.97
C VAL A 158 13.17 8.26 1.36
N GLN A 159 13.48 9.15 0.44
CA GLN A 159 12.51 10.02 -0.24
C GLN A 159 12.51 9.81 -1.74
N GLY A 160 11.50 10.33 -2.42
CA GLY A 160 11.41 10.40 -3.89
C GLY A 160 10.41 9.44 -4.51
N GLY A 161 9.91 8.48 -3.72
CA GLY A 161 8.72 7.72 -4.02
C GLY A 161 7.47 8.39 -3.47
N THR A 162 6.34 7.70 -3.55
CA THR A 162 5.08 8.19 -2.98
C THR A 162 4.97 7.91 -1.49
N ALA A 163 5.53 6.80 -1.01
CA ALA A 163 5.73 6.48 0.40
C ALA A 163 7.22 6.29 0.68
N ASN A 164 7.63 6.67 1.88
CA ASN A 164 9.00 6.81 2.33
C ASN A 164 9.38 5.68 3.29
N ASN A 165 10.69 5.53 3.54
CA ASN A 165 11.21 4.68 4.61
C ASN A 165 12.04 5.52 5.58
N LEU A 166 12.21 5.06 6.82
CA LEU A 166 13.27 5.55 7.71
C LEU A 166 14.32 4.45 7.90
N ILE A 167 15.60 4.83 7.95
CA ILE A 167 16.72 3.94 8.25
C ILE A 167 17.42 4.50 9.47
N VAL A 168 17.58 3.68 10.50
CA VAL A 168 18.37 4.01 11.69
C VAL A 168 19.51 3.02 11.81
N ALA A 169 20.74 3.52 11.73
CA ALA A 169 21.93 2.72 11.94
C ALA A 169 22.26 2.64 13.44
N MET A 170 22.14 1.44 13.97
CA MET A 170 22.55 1.08 15.33
C MET A 170 24.05 0.73 15.32
N LYS A 171 24.64 0.35 16.45
CA LYS A 171 26.08 0.01 16.58
C LYS A 171 26.50 -1.08 15.59
N ASP A 172 25.80 -2.21 15.58
CA ASP A 172 26.15 -3.42 14.83
C ASP A 172 25.07 -3.86 13.82
N HIS A 173 23.98 -3.12 13.66
CA HIS A 173 22.87 -3.47 12.77
C HIS A 173 22.09 -2.25 12.28
N LEU A 174 21.13 -2.50 11.39
CA LEU A 174 20.18 -1.50 10.90
C LEU A 174 18.75 -1.83 11.36
N VAL A 175 17.99 -0.79 11.63
CA VAL A 175 16.54 -0.81 11.80
C VAL A 175 15.92 -0.03 10.64
N ILE A 176 15.04 -0.67 9.89
CA ILE A 176 14.31 -0.06 8.77
C ILE A 176 12.85 0.13 9.19
N PHE A 177 12.25 1.25 8.83
CA PHE A 177 10.84 1.54 9.03
C PHE A 177 10.11 1.51 7.71
N ASP A 178 9.00 0.78 7.72
CA ASP A 178 8.13 0.48 6.59
C ASP A 178 8.86 -0.17 5.40
N ALA A 179 8.06 -0.77 4.54
CA ALA A 179 8.46 -1.48 3.33
C ALA A 179 7.49 -1.13 2.20
N PRO A 180 7.52 0.10 1.67
CA PRO A 180 6.51 0.54 0.73
C PRO A 180 6.38 -0.31 -0.53
N TYR A 181 5.13 -0.55 -0.90
CA TYR A 181 4.65 -1.12 -2.16
C TYR A 181 5.04 -2.56 -2.49
N GLY A 182 6.32 -2.90 -2.47
CA GLY A 182 6.80 -4.19 -2.96
C GLY A 182 8.32 -4.32 -3.02
N GLU A 183 8.76 -5.40 -3.64
CA GLU A 183 10.17 -5.80 -3.74
C GLU A 183 11.05 -4.73 -4.40
N LEU A 184 10.54 -4.04 -5.43
CA LEU A 184 11.32 -3.06 -6.19
C LEU A 184 11.88 -1.93 -5.30
N GLN A 185 11.03 -1.28 -4.50
CA GLN A 185 11.48 -0.23 -3.58
C GLN A 185 12.30 -0.81 -2.43
N SER A 186 11.88 -1.94 -1.88
CA SER A 186 12.59 -2.60 -0.78
C SER A 186 14.02 -2.97 -1.15
N ARG A 187 14.25 -3.51 -2.34
CA ARG A 187 15.59 -3.81 -2.87
C ARG A 187 16.45 -2.57 -2.97
N TRP A 188 15.92 -1.50 -3.55
CA TRP A 188 16.65 -0.23 -3.62
C TRP A 188 17.06 0.27 -2.22
N VAL A 189 16.14 0.21 -1.25
CA VAL A 189 16.41 0.63 0.13
C VAL A 189 17.47 -0.24 0.78
N ILE A 190 17.37 -1.56 0.65
CA ILE A 190 18.34 -2.52 1.19
C ILE A 190 19.74 -2.26 0.62
N ASP A 191 19.85 -2.07 -0.69
CA ASP A 191 21.14 -1.84 -1.36
C ASP A 191 21.76 -0.50 -0.95
N ALA A 192 20.95 0.57 -0.92
CA ALA A 192 21.38 1.88 -0.46
C ALA A 192 21.82 1.86 1.03
N ALA A 193 21.10 1.12 1.87
CA ALA A 193 21.42 0.97 3.29
C ALA A 193 22.74 0.21 3.50
N LYS A 194 22.96 -0.89 2.77
CA LYS A 194 24.21 -1.67 2.82
C LYS A 194 25.41 -0.91 2.26
N ALA A 195 25.20 -0.11 1.22
CA ALA A 195 26.25 0.75 0.67
C ALA A 195 26.64 1.86 1.65
N LYS A 196 25.66 2.50 2.32
CA LYS A 196 25.93 3.56 3.30
C LYS A 196 26.49 3.03 4.62
N TYR A 197 26.09 1.83 5.04
CA TYR A 197 26.48 1.21 6.31
C TYR A 197 27.08 -0.19 6.10
N PRO A 198 28.28 -0.29 5.49
CA PRO A 198 28.87 -1.58 5.13
C PRO A 198 29.05 -2.48 6.35
N GLY A 199 28.72 -3.77 6.18
CA GLY A 199 28.86 -4.80 7.22
C GLY A 199 27.74 -4.84 8.27
N LYS A 200 26.83 -3.86 8.30
CA LYS A 200 25.68 -3.89 9.23
C LYS A 200 24.50 -4.66 8.63
N PRO A 201 24.07 -5.80 9.18
CA PRO A 201 22.88 -6.49 8.73
C PRO A 201 21.61 -5.70 9.09
N ILE A 202 20.54 -5.90 8.33
CA ILE A 202 19.20 -5.43 8.71
C ILE A 202 18.64 -6.43 9.73
N ARG A 203 18.53 -6.02 10.99
CA ARG A 203 18.05 -6.88 12.08
C ARG A 203 16.54 -6.76 12.27
N TYR A 204 16.01 -5.55 12.10
CA TYR A 204 14.60 -5.26 12.33
C TYR A 204 14.01 -4.46 11.16
N LEU A 205 12.83 -4.90 10.73
CA LEU A 205 11.88 -4.09 9.98
C LEU A 205 10.74 -3.71 10.95
N VAL A 206 10.52 -2.42 11.16
CA VAL A 206 9.40 -1.90 11.95
C VAL A 206 8.31 -1.46 10.98
N LEU A 207 7.14 -2.06 11.04
CA LEU A 207 5.98 -1.66 10.25
C LEU A 207 5.09 -0.77 11.11
N THR A 208 4.80 0.44 10.63
CA THR A 208 4.04 1.42 11.39
C THR A 208 2.58 1.00 11.55
N HIS A 209 1.99 0.42 10.51
CA HIS A 209 0.64 -0.11 10.48
C HIS A 209 0.44 -1.04 9.28
N HIS A 210 -0.72 -1.69 9.16
CA HIS A 210 -1.00 -2.73 8.16
C HIS A 210 -1.32 -2.24 6.73
N HIS A 211 -1.32 -0.93 6.44
CA HIS A 211 -1.63 -0.50 5.07
C HIS A 211 -0.53 -0.91 4.08
N MET A 212 -0.98 -1.33 2.90
CA MET A 212 -0.16 -2.00 1.89
C MET A 212 0.88 -1.09 1.21
N ASP A 213 0.66 0.22 1.23
CA ASP A 213 1.62 1.22 0.75
C ASP A 213 2.78 1.44 1.72
N HIS A 214 2.68 0.94 2.96
CA HIS A 214 3.76 0.90 3.95
C HIS A 214 4.31 -0.51 4.19
N THR A 215 3.65 -1.56 3.73
CA THR A 215 3.99 -2.95 4.12
C THR A 215 4.20 -3.92 2.97
N GLY A 216 3.78 -3.58 1.75
CA GLY A 216 3.75 -4.51 0.61
C GLY A 216 5.11 -5.11 0.21
N GLY A 217 6.22 -4.52 0.66
CA GLY A 217 7.57 -5.02 0.43
C GLY A 217 8.15 -5.87 1.56
N MET A 218 7.42 -6.09 2.65
CA MET A 218 8.00 -6.61 3.91
C MET A 218 8.68 -7.98 3.76
N ARG A 219 8.17 -8.84 2.88
CA ARG A 219 8.74 -10.17 2.59
C ARG A 219 10.17 -10.09 2.06
N THR A 220 10.52 -9.02 1.35
CA THR A 220 11.89 -8.77 0.88
C THR A 220 12.88 -8.65 2.05
N TYR A 221 12.48 -7.96 3.12
CA TYR A 221 13.30 -7.82 4.33
C TYR A 221 13.36 -9.11 5.15
N VAL A 222 12.29 -9.91 5.14
CA VAL A 222 12.29 -11.25 5.73
C VAL A 222 13.28 -12.16 5.01
N ALA A 223 13.34 -12.10 3.67
CA ALA A 223 14.35 -12.81 2.88
C ALA A 223 15.79 -12.38 3.24
N GLU A 224 15.99 -11.10 3.59
CA GLU A 224 17.27 -10.58 4.11
C GLU A 224 17.58 -11.04 5.55
N GLY A 225 16.61 -11.58 6.28
CA GLY A 225 16.77 -12.02 7.66
C GLY A 225 16.29 -11.06 8.74
N ALA A 226 15.57 -10.01 8.37
CA ALA A 226 14.99 -9.12 9.36
C ALA A 226 13.88 -9.84 10.17
N LYS A 227 13.88 -9.58 11.48
CA LYS A 227 12.68 -9.77 12.31
C LYS A 227 11.73 -8.61 12.04
N VAL A 228 10.42 -8.86 12.13
CA VAL A 228 9.42 -7.82 11.85
C VAL A 228 8.76 -7.38 13.16
N ILE A 229 8.76 -6.09 13.42
CA ILE A 229 8.10 -5.47 14.58
C ILE A 229 6.83 -4.78 14.09
N VAL A 230 5.69 -5.09 14.73
CA VAL A 230 4.36 -4.64 14.31
C VAL A 230 3.53 -4.21 15.53
N PRO A 231 2.54 -3.32 15.38
CA PRO A 231 1.62 -2.99 16.48
C PRO A 231 0.65 -4.15 16.76
N THR A 232 0.21 -4.30 18.01
CA THR A 232 -0.98 -5.11 18.31
C THR A 232 -2.21 -4.47 17.65
N PRO A 233 -3.11 -5.24 17.01
CA PRO A 233 -3.21 -6.71 16.97
C PRO A 233 -2.70 -7.37 15.67
N ASP A 234 -1.74 -6.76 14.97
CA ASP A 234 -1.43 -7.11 13.58
C ASP A 234 -0.55 -8.35 13.42
N LYS A 235 -0.09 -9.00 14.50
CA LYS A 235 0.81 -10.14 14.40
C LYS A 235 0.30 -11.25 13.46
N ALA A 236 -0.95 -11.69 13.67
CA ALA A 236 -1.54 -12.75 12.87
C ALA A 236 -1.76 -12.35 11.40
N TYR A 237 -1.92 -11.05 11.14
CA TYR A 237 -2.03 -10.52 9.77
C TYR A 237 -0.70 -10.70 9.02
N PHE A 238 0.42 -10.28 9.61
CA PHE A 238 1.73 -10.40 8.96
C PHE A 238 2.28 -11.83 8.94
N GLU A 239 1.93 -12.68 9.90
CA GLU A 239 2.24 -14.12 9.83
C GLU A 239 1.59 -14.81 8.62
N ARG A 240 0.42 -14.34 8.18
CA ARG A 240 -0.24 -14.85 6.97
C ARG A 240 0.47 -14.37 5.70
N ASP A 241 0.85 -13.10 5.63
CA ASP A 241 1.56 -12.54 4.47
C ASP A 241 2.94 -13.24 4.27
N VAL A 242 3.72 -13.48 5.34
CA VAL A 242 4.97 -14.28 5.26
C VAL A 242 4.76 -15.66 4.63
N LYS A 243 3.58 -16.27 4.81
CA LYS A 243 3.25 -17.60 4.27
C LYS A 243 2.52 -17.55 2.93
N ALA A 244 2.10 -16.37 2.47
CA ALA A 244 1.33 -16.22 1.25
C ALA A 244 2.16 -16.69 0.03
N PRO A 245 1.61 -17.57 -0.83
CA PRO A 245 2.30 -18.01 -2.03
C PRO A 245 2.40 -16.87 -3.05
N ARG A 246 3.53 -16.76 -3.74
CA ARG A 246 3.75 -15.81 -4.84
C ARG A 246 4.31 -16.53 -6.06
N THR A 247 3.51 -17.40 -6.66
CA THR A 247 3.96 -18.23 -7.79
C THR A 247 3.83 -17.52 -9.14
N PHE A 248 2.97 -16.51 -9.25
CA PHE A 248 2.82 -15.75 -10.49
C PHE A 248 3.98 -14.77 -10.71
N VAL A 249 4.33 -14.03 -9.66
CA VAL A 249 5.44 -13.08 -9.62
C VAL A 249 6.23 -13.37 -8.34
N PRO A 250 7.20 -14.30 -8.38
CA PRO A 250 7.93 -14.69 -7.18
C PRO A 250 8.76 -13.54 -6.66
N ASP A 251 8.63 -13.25 -5.37
CA ASP A 251 9.54 -12.37 -4.63
C ASP A 251 10.72 -13.18 -4.06
N ASP A 252 11.65 -12.49 -3.41
CA ASP A 252 12.86 -13.13 -2.91
C ASP A 252 12.61 -14.06 -1.74
N LEU A 253 11.55 -13.85 -0.97
CA LEU A 253 11.16 -14.82 0.06
C LEU A 253 10.59 -16.10 -0.58
N GLN A 254 9.84 -15.99 -1.67
CA GLN A 254 9.39 -17.14 -2.43
C GLN A 254 10.56 -17.89 -3.08
N ARG A 255 11.56 -17.17 -3.60
CA ARG A 255 12.77 -17.76 -4.21
C ARG A 255 13.72 -18.35 -3.17
N LYS A 256 13.82 -17.73 -1.99
CA LYS A 256 14.71 -18.11 -0.89
C LYS A 256 13.91 -18.17 0.43
N PRO A 257 13.14 -19.25 0.66
CA PRO A 257 12.30 -19.36 1.84
C PRO A 257 13.09 -19.23 3.14
N ARG A 258 12.59 -18.40 4.04
CA ARG A 258 13.18 -18.15 5.35
C ARG A 258 12.07 -17.88 6.37
N GLY A 259 12.22 -18.43 7.57
CA GLY A 259 11.35 -18.08 8.70
C GLY A 259 11.73 -16.72 9.30
N THR A 260 10.76 -16.04 9.90
CA THR A 260 11.00 -14.81 10.66
C THR A 260 10.19 -14.82 11.96
N GLU A 261 10.62 -14.00 12.90
CA GLU A 261 9.89 -13.70 14.11
C GLU A 261 9.09 -12.41 13.89
N ILE A 262 7.77 -12.49 14.11
CA ILE A 262 6.89 -11.31 14.20
C ILE A 262 6.76 -10.93 15.68
N ILE A 263 7.34 -9.78 16.03
CA ILE A 263 7.36 -9.19 17.37
C ILE A 263 6.22 -8.18 17.45
N GLU A 264 5.30 -8.37 18.39
CA GLU A 264 4.13 -7.51 18.54
C GLU A 264 4.34 -6.49 19.68
N VAL A 265 4.02 -5.23 19.42
CA VAL A 265 4.12 -4.13 20.38
C VAL A 265 2.73 -3.75 20.87
N LYS A 266 2.41 -4.14 22.11
CA LYS A 266 1.12 -3.84 22.73
C LYS A 266 0.98 -2.36 23.07
N ASP A 267 1.91 -1.83 23.87
CA ASP A 267 1.86 -0.44 24.35
C ASP A 267 3.08 0.36 23.88
N GLN A 268 4.29 -0.12 24.21
CA GLN A 268 5.54 0.53 23.83
C GLN A 268 6.69 -0.47 23.74
N MET A 269 7.71 -0.13 22.96
CA MET A 269 8.96 -0.89 22.84
C MET A 269 10.14 0.06 22.66
N THR A 270 11.30 -0.26 23.23
CA THR A 270 12.52 0.52 23.02
C THR A 270 13.60 -0.37 22.42
N LEU A 271 14.21 0.10 21.33
CA LEU A 271 15.44 -0.45 20.77
C LEU A 271 16.58 0.52 21.09
N LYS A 272 17.61 0.06 21.80
CA LYS A 272 18.69 0.94 22.26
C LYS A 272 20.05 0.23 22.26
N ASP A 273 21.07 0.98 21.88
CA ASP A 273 22.48 0.68 22.18
C ASP A 273 23.27 1.98 22.41
N ASP A 274 24.60 1.89 22.40
CA ASP A 274 25.50 3.05 22.60
C ASP A 274 25.43 4.09 21.46
N THR A 275 24.81 3.75 20.32
CA THR A 275 24.73 4.59 19.12
C THR A 275 23.40 5.31 18.99
N ALA A 276 22.27 4.65 19.25
CA ALA A 276 20.95 5.26 19.11
C ALA A 276 19.91 4.65 20.06
N GLU A 277 18.85 5.42 20.32
CA GLU A 277 17.66 4.97 21.03
C GLU A 277 16.41 5.28 20.17
N ILE A 278 15.63 4.24 19.92
CA ILE A 278 14.38 4.27 19.18
C ILE A 278 13.28 3.86 20.14
N ARG A 279 12.27 4.71 20.30
CA ARG A 279 11.08 4.43 21.10
C ARG A 279 9.89 4.25 20.17
N LEU A 280 9.19 3.13 20.31
CA LEU A 280 7.99 2.80 19.56
C LEU A 280 6.80 2.88 20.50
N TYR A 281 5.76 3.57 20.09
CA TYR A 281 4.54 3.74 20.85
C TYR A 281 3.34 3.29 20.02
N ASN A 282 2.60 2.29 20.51
CA ASN A 282 1.33 1.91 19.93
C ASN A 282 0.26 2.91 20.39
N ILE A 283 -0.16 3.81 19.51
CA ILE A 283 -1.03 4.94 19.86
C ILE A 283 -2.45 4.75 19.33
N GLN A 284 -3.42 5.20 20.12
CA GLN A 284 -4.80 5.33 19.67
C GLN A 284 -4.90 6.45 18.63
N ASN A 285 -5.62 6.19 17.55
CA ASN A 285 -5.72 7.08 16.40
C ASN A 285 -6.98 6.73 15.59
N PRO A 286 -7.47 7.63 14.71
CA PRO A 286 -8.67 7.37 13.91
C PRO A 286 -8.40 6.61 12.59
N HIS A 287 -7.13 6.32 12.28
CA HIS A 287 -6.72 5.79 10.98
C HIS A 287 -6.79 4.27 10.93
N VAL A 288 -6.19 3.59 11.90
CA VAL A 288 -6.22 2.12 12.02
C VAL A 288 -6.22 1.66 13.47
N GLN A 289 -6.66 0.42 13.69
CA GLN A 289 -6.40 -0.29 14.94
C GLN A 289 -4.95 -0.82 14.91
N GLY A 290 -4.11 -0.34 15.82
CA GLY A 290 -2.68 -0.68 15.88
C GLY A 290 -1.83 0.26 15.03
N PHE A 291 -1.08 1.15 15.68
CA PHE A 291 -0.26 2.13 14.97
C PHE A 291 0.99 2.49 15.78
N LEU A 292 2.18 2.24 15.22
CA LEU A 292 3.44 2.62 15.83
C LEU A 292 3.88 4.02 15.42
N LEU A 293 3.82 4.94 16.38
CA LEU A 293 4.62 6.17 16.35
C LEU A 293 6.04 5.83 16.76
N ALA A 294 7.02 6.14 15.91
CA ALA A 294 8.43 5.97 16.24
C ALA A 294 9.09 7.31 16.59
N HIS A 295 9.84 7.34 17.68
CA HIS A 295 10.68 8.44 18.11
C HIS A 295 12.13 7.99 18.14
N VAL A 296 12.94 8.50 17.20
CA VAL A 296 14.39 8.35 17.23
C VAL A 296 14.94 9.53 18.01
N THR A 297 15.46 9.26 19.22
CA THR A 297 15.86 10.31 20.15
C THR A 297 17.04 11.12 19.62
N MET A 298 17.95 10.46 18.91
CA MET A 298 19.03 11.11 18.16
C MET A 298 18.43 11.96 17.04
N GLY A 299 18.68 13.26 17.08
CA GLY A 299 18.10 14.21 16.14
C GLY A 299 16.63 14.56 16.40
N ASN A 300 16.02 13.98 17.45
CA ASN A 300 14.62 14.20 17.82
C ASN A 300 13.66 14.04 16.62
N ILE A 301 13.76 12.88 15.97
CA ILE A 301 13.00 12.57 14.76
C ILE A 301 11.76 11.74 15.12
N LEU A 302 10.60 12.18 14.63
CA LEU A 302 9.34 11.47 14.73
C LEU A 302 8.96 10.87 13.38
N TYR A 303 8.52 9.63 13.38
CA TYR A 303 7.98 8.97 12.20
C TYR A 303 6.56 8.49 12.52
N VAL A 304 5.57 9.17 11.92
CA VAL A 304 4.12 9.04 12.21
C VAL A 304 3.28 8.79 10.95
N THR A 305 3.95 8.58 9.83
CA THR A 305 3.40 8.18 8.53
C THR A 305 2.07 8.82 8.16
N ASP A 306 0.98 8.07 8.15
CA ASP A 306 -0.30 8.49 7.60
C ASP A 306 -1.06 9.44 8.51
N LEU A 307 -0.64 9.56 9.78
CA LEU A 307 -1.26 10.54 10.69
C LEU A 307 -0.82 11.97 10.37
N ILE A 308 0.40 12.16 9.85
CA ILE A 308 0.90 13.46 9.36
C ILE A 308 1.79 13.22 8.13
N SER A 309 1.30 13.63 6.96
CA SER A 309 2.01 13.56 5.68
C SER A 309 2.38 14.97 5.17
N PRO A 310 3.63 15.44 5.36
CA PRO A 310 4.06 16.78 4.94
C PRO A 310 4.15 16.90 3.40
N ARG A 311 3.01 17.19 2.76
CA ARG A 311 2.88 17.44 1.31
C ARG A 311 2.38 18.86 0.99
N GLY A 312 2.30 19.73 2.00
CA GLY A 312 1.72 21.07 1.92
C GLY A 312 1.37 21.58 3.32
N PRO A 313 0.48 22.59 3.44
CA PRO A 313 -0.09 23.00 4.72
C PRO A 313 -0.69 21.81 5.48
N ILE A 314 -0.46 21.76 6.79
CA ILE A 314 -0.95 20.69 7.66
C ILE A 314 -2.02 21.30 8.58
N ASP A 315 -3.27 20.93 8.32
CA ASP A 315 -4.42 21.39 9.10
C ASP A 315 -4.71 20.47 10.29
N ARG A 316 -5.51 20.96 11.24
CA ARG A 316 -6.04 20.14 12.33
C ARG A 316 -6.99 19.09 11.78
N SER A 317 -6.77 17.84 12.17
CA SER A 317 -7.66 16.70 11.96
C SER A 317 -7.64 15.81 13.20
N GLU A 318 -8.51 14.81 13.25
CA GLU A 318 -8.45 13.82 14.33
C GLU A 318 -7.14 13.02 14.34
N ALA A 319 -6.50 12.85 13.19
CA ALA A 319 -5.20 12.19 13.08
C ALA A 319 -4.07 13.06 13.63
N THR A 320 -4.02 14.35 13.27
CA THR A 320 -2.99 15.28 13.78
C THR A 320 -3.17 15.56 15.27
N ALA A 321 -4.41 15.62 15.75
CA ALA A 321 -4.72 15.72 17.18
C ALA A 321 -4.25 14.49 17.97
N ALA A 322 -4.41 13.27 17.43
CA ALA A 322 -3.93 12.03 18.05
C ALA A 322 -2.39 12.01 18.18
N VAL A 323 -1.67 12.48 17.15
CA VAL A 323 -0.21 12.69 17.26
C VAL A 323 0.09 13.70 18.36
N GLY A 324 -0.59 14.84 18.39
CA GLY A 324 -0.42 15.85 19.43
C GLY A 324 -0.63 15.31 20.85
N GLU A 325 -1.61 14.43 21.05
CA GLU A 325 -1.84 13.74 22.33
C GLU A 325 -0.66 12.84 22.71
N ALA A 326 -0.17 12.03 21.77
CA ALA A 326 1.01 11.19 22.00
C ALA A 326 2.24 12.04 22.37
N LEU A 327 2.47 13.15 21.69
CA LEU A 327 3.59 14.05 21.98
C LEU A 327 3.50 14.64 23.39
N ARG A 328 2.30 15.05 23.83
CA ARG A 328 2.08 15.50 25.21
C ARG A 328 2.29 14.37 26.22
N LYS A 329 1.71 13.19 25.97
CA LYS A 329 1.81 12.01 26.86
C LYS A 329 3.25 11.58 27.09
N TYR A 330 4.09 11.63 26.06
CA TYR A 330 5.48 11.20 26.13
C TYR A 330 6.48 12.35 26.27
N ALA A 331 6.01 13.57 26.52
CA ALA A 331 6.82 14.77 26.69
C ALA A 331 7.80 15.03 25.52
N ILE A 332 7.36 14.78 24.29
CA ILE A 332 8.15 15.01 23.08
C ILE A 332 7.90 16.43 22.56
N THR A 333 8.95 17.26 22.57
CA THR A 333 8.90 18.66 22.14
C THR A 333 10.02 18.96 21.15
N GLY A 334 9.82 19.95 20.27
CA GLY A 334 10.82 20.39 19.29
C GLY A 334 11.20 19.36 18.23
N ALA A 335 10.35 18.36 17.98
CA ALA A 335 10.69 17.25 17.08
C ALA A 335 10.60 17.64 15.59
N THR A 336 11.38 16.95 14.77
CA THR A 336 11.22 16.95 13.31
C THR A 336 10.40 15.73 12.92
N ILE A 337 9.25 15.96 12.29
CA ILE A 337 8.37 14.92 11.80
C ILE A 337 8.83 14.53 10.40
N ALA A 338 9.33 13.31 10.26
CA ALA A 338 9.58 12.67 8.98
C ALA A 338 8.29 12.02 8.50
N GLY A 339 7.79 12.46 7.34
CA GLY A 339 6.56 11.93 6.76
C GLY A 339 6.75 10.55 6.17
N GLY A 340 5.80 9.64 6.43
CA GLY A 340 5.65 8.42 5.63
C GLY A 340 5.31 8.73 4.19
N HIS A 341 4.78 9.93 3.94
CA HIS A 341 4.71 10.51 2.62
C HIS A 341 5.18 11.97 2.62
N GLY A 342 5.71 12.41 1.47
CA GLY A 342 6.18 13.78 1.30
C GLY A 342 7.52 14.02 1.98
N ALA A 343 7.68 15.17 2.64
CA ALA A 343 8.95 15.64 3.16
C ALA A 343 8.98 15.63 4.71
N LEU A 344 9.36 16.75 5.31
CA LEU A 344 9.50 16.94 6.75
C LEU A 344 8.58 18.06 7.21
N ALA A 345 8.16 18.02 8.47
CA ALA A 345 7.52 19.14 9.16
C ALA A 345 8.20 19.35 10.53
N LYS A 346 8.35 20.60 10.98
CA LYS A 346 8.77 20.86 12.36
C LYS A 346 7.52 20.88 13.25
N GLN A 347 7.59 20.25 14.42
CA GLN A 347 6.51 20.28 15.40
C GLN A 347 6.09 21.73 15.74
N ALA A 348 7.05 22.65 15.79
CA ALA A 348 6.81 24.07 16.07
C ALA A 348 5.95 24.77 15.01
N ASP A 349 6.04 24.33 13.74
CA ASP A 349 5.35 24.97 12.62
C ASP A 349 3.89 24.53 12.49
N ILE A 350 3.51 23.43 13.15
CA ILE A 350 2.18 22.81 13.04
C ILE A 350 1.45 22.73 14.39
N GLY A 351 1.83 23.57 15.36
CA GLY A 351 1.21 23.61 16.69
C GLY A 351 -0.32 23.61 16.68
N PRO A 352 -1.00 24.45 15.87
CA PRO A 352 -2.46 24.44 15.77
C PRO A 352 -3.05 23.11 15.30
N ALA A 353 -2.36 22.38 14.41
CA ALA A 353 -2.80 21.07 13.95
C ALA A 353 -2.69 20.00 15.06
N LEU A 354 -1.72 20.14 15.96
CA LEU A 354 -1.45 19.23 17.08
C LEU A 354 -2.29 19.52 18.34
N ALA A 355 -3.17 20.52 18.28
CA ALA A 355 -3.99 20.92 19.42
C ALA A 355 -4.89 19.76 19.92
N ALA A 356 -5.19 19.76 21.22
CA ALA A 356 -6.09 18.77 21.81
C ALA A 356 -7.49 18.83 21.18
N ARG A 357 -8.26 17.76 21.33
CA ARG A 357 -9.69 17.76 21.02
C ARG A 357 -10.37 18.85 21.88
N GLN A 358 -11.21 19.67 21.25
CA GLN A 358 -12.07 20.62 21.95
C GLN A 358 -13.20 19.88 22.66
#